data_AF-A0A3A9FCI1-F1
#
_entry.id   AF-A0A3A9FCI1-F1
#
_cell.length_a   1.000
_cell.length_b   1.000
_cell.length_c   1.000
_cell.angle_alpha   90.00
_cell.angle_beta   90.00
_cell.angle_gamma   90.00
#
_symmetry.space_group_name_H-M   'P 1'
#
loop_
_entity.id
_entity.type
_entity.pdbx_description
1 polymer ?
#
loop_
_entity_poly.entity_id
_entity_poly.type
_entity_poly.pdbx_seq_one_letter_code
_entity_poly.pdbx_strand_id
1 'polypeptide(L)'
;MLVKQIKLSNQSKDRLSRLKGKTGIKNWNVLCRWAFCYSLGEYTMPTDVPIIADSNVEMSWYTFAGEYSDLYDALMKAWCIKMGLPTDEETLAKYFKLHLERGIAHLSGTNFIKNLDDLINLGIGEQ
;
A
#
# COMPACT_ATOMS: atom_id res chain seq x y z
N MET A 1 4.73 -1.04 16.07
CA MET A 1 3.42 -0.98 15.39
C MET A 1 3.33 0.33 14.63
N LEU A 2 3.41 0.25 13.31
CA LEU A 2 3.35 1.40 12.38
C LEU A 2 2.14 2.31 12.58
N VAL A 3 0.94 1.72 12.61
CA VAL A 3 -0.33 2.42 12.77
C VAL A 3 -1.31 1.53 13.52
N LYS A 4 -2.34 2.09 14.17
CA LYS A 4 -3.42 1.29 14.80
C LYS A 4 -4.51 0.91 13.80
N GLN A 5 -4.93 1.89 13.03
CA GLN A 5 -6.01 1.79 12.06
C GLN A 5 -5.56 2.38 10.72
N ILE A 6 -6.04 1.76 9.64
CA ILE A 6 -5.81 2.19 8.27
C ILE A 6 -7.17 2.52 7.69
N LYS A 7 -7.38 3.80 7.39
CA LYS A 7 -8.58 4.29 6.72
C LYS A 7 -8.18 4.88 5.38
N LEU A 8 -8.82 4.41 4.31
CA LEU A 8 -8.51 4.81 2.94
C LEU A 8 -9.29 6.07 2.52
N SER A 9 -8.80 6.74 1.48
CA SER A 9 -9.60 7.74 0.75
C SER A 9 -10.68 7.09 -0.11
N ASN A 10 -11.77 7.81 -0.40
CA ASN A 10 -12.81 7.34 -1.34
C ASN A 10 -12.22 7.07 -2.73
N GLN A 11 -11.27 7.90 -3.16
CA GLN A 11 -10.54 7.69 -4.41
C GLN A 11 -9.80 6.35 -4.42
N SER A 12 -9.10 6.01 -3.33
CA SER A 12 -8.39 4.74 -3.21
C SER A 12 -9.34 3.54 -3.12
N LYS A 13 -10.48 3.69 -2.45
CA LYS A 13 -11.55 2.68 -2.46
C LYS A 13 -12.06 2.39 -3.88
N ASP A 14 -12.32 3.42 -4.68
CA ASP A 14 -12.80 3.24 -6.06
C ASP A 14 -11.76 2.54 -6.94
N ARG A 15 -10.49 2.94 -6.79
CA ARG A 15 -9.34 2.31 -7.45
C ARG A 15 -9.22 0.83 -7.10
N LEU A 16 -9.21 0.51 -5.82
CA LEU A 16 -9.17 -0.86 -5.32
C LEU A 16 -10.41 -1.68 -5.73
N SER A 17 -11.60 -1.07 -5.85
CA SER A 17 -12.81 -1.75 -6.36
C SER A 17 -12.59 -2.25 -7.79
N ARG A 18 -11.98 -1.42 -8.64
CA ARG A 18 -11.65 -1.79 -10.02
C ARG A 18 -10.61 -2.90 -10.06
N LEU A 19 -9.56 -2.77 -9.24
CA LEU A 19 -8.50 -3.77 -9.15
C LEU A 19 -9.03 -5.14 -8.68
N LYS A 20 -9.96 -5.13 -7.71
CA LYS A 20 -10.69 -6.33 -7.27
C LYS A 20 -11.50 -6.97 -8.39
N GLY A 21 -12.19 -6.16 -9.21
CA GLY A 21 -12.94 -6.66 -10.37
C GLY A 21 -12.05 -7.32 -11.42
N LYS A 22 -10.85 -6.79 -11.64
CA LYS A 22 -9.87 -7.31 -12.62
C LYS A 22 -9.14 -8.57 -12.13
N THR A 23 -8.75 -8.61 -10.87
CA THR A 23 -7.89 -9.67 -10.30
C THR A 23 -8.67 -10.80 -9.63
N GLY A 24 -9.94 -10.57 -9.28
CA GLY A 24 -10.73 -11.52 -8.48
C GLY A 24 -10.38 -11.54 -6.98
N ILE A 25 -9.38 -10.77 -6.53
CA ILE A 25 -8.97 -10.72 -5.11
C ILE A 25 -10.03 -10.00 -4.29
N LYS A 26 -10.76 -10.75 -3.45
CA LYS A 26 -11.92 -10.21 -2.71
C LYS A 26 -11.56 -9.34 -1.51
N ASN A 27 -10.39 -9.56 -0.91
CA ASN A 27 -10.02 -8.96 0.36
C ASN A 27 -9.21 -7.68 0.15
N TRP A 28 -9.68 -6.56 0.72
CA TRP A 28 -9.03 -5.26 0.58
C TRP A 28 -7.62 -5.22 1.15
N ASN A 29 -7.39 -5.88 2.30
CA ASN A 29 -6.07 -5.95 2.93
C ASN A 29 -5.02 -6.59 2.01
N VAL A 30 -5.38 -7.63 1.24
CA VAL A 30 -4.48 -8.28 0.28
C VAL A 30 -4.06 -7.29 -0.81
N LEU A 31 -5.01 -6.58 -1.42
CA LEU A 31 -4.69 -5.56 -2.44
C LEU A 31 -3.89 -4.39 -1.86
N CYS A 32 -4.17 -3.98 -0.62
CA CYS A 32 -3.41 -2.95 0.07
C CYS A 32 -1.95 -3.38 0.33
N ARG A 33 -1.71 -4.65 0.68
CA ARG A 33 -0.34 -5.20 0.81
C ARG A 33 0.42 -5.15 -0.51
N TRP A 34 -0.22 -5.56 -1.61
CA TRP A 34 0.36 -5.46 -2.95
C TRP A 34 0.74 -4.02 -3.30
N ALA A 35 -0.17 -3.07 -3.09
CA ALA A 35 0.09 -1.65 -3.33
C ALA A 35 1.26 -1.13 -2.47
N PHE A 36 1.25 -1.44 -1.17
CA PHE A 36 2.31 -1.00 -0.25
C PHE A 36 3.68 -1.56 -0.67
N CYS A 37 3.78 -2.86 -0.92
CA CYS A 37 5.03 -3.50 -1.33
C CYS A 37 5.52 -3.01 -2.69
N TYR A 38 4.62 -2.87 -3.67
CA TYR A 38 4.96 -2.31 -4.98
C TYR A 38 5.56 -0.91 -4.84
N SER A 39 4.89 -0.05 -4.06
CA SER A 39 5.34 1.31 -3.79
C SER A 39 6.72 1.32 -3.10
N LEU A 40 6.96 0.50 -2.09
CA LEU A 40 8.28 0.40 -1.45
C LEU A 40 9.37 -0.02 -2.44
N GLY A 41 9.05 -0.93 -3.36
CA GLY A 41 9.97 -1.45 -4.39
C GLY A 41 10.42 -0.41 -5.42
N GLU A 42 9.72 0.72 -5.55
CA GLU A 42 10.15 1.81 -6.43
C GLU A 42 11.34 2.59 -5.87
N TYR A 43 11.66 2.47 -4.57
CA TYR A 43 12.76 3.16 -3.90
C TYR A 43 12.84 4.68 -4.17
N THR A 44 11.69 5.32 -4.37
CA THR A 44 11.56 6.77 -4.53
C THR A 44 10.67 7.35 -3.43
N MET A 45 10.89 8.63 -3.10
CA MET A 45 10.03 9.39 -2.16
C MET A 45 8.61 9.53 -2.72
N PRO A 46 7.57 9.09 -1.99
CA PRO A 46 6.20 9.42 -2.34
C PRO A 46 5.98 10.93 -2.30
N THR A 47 5.11 11.44 -3.17
CA THR A 47 4.70 12.84 -3.13
C THR A 47 4.03 13.15 -1.80
N ASP A 48 4.47 14.22 -1.13
CA ASP A 48 3.89 14.67 0.12
C ASP A 48 2.55 15.38 -0.14
N VAL A 49 1.48 14.58 -0.20
CA VAL A 49 0.11 15.06 -0.41
C VAL A 49 -0.75 14.78 0.82
N PRO A 50 -1.64 15.71 1.21
CA PRO A 50 -2.62 15.45 2.26
C PRO A 50 -3.51 14.26 1.88
N ILE A 51 -3.59 13.25 2.74
CA ILE A 51 -4.47 12.09 2.54
C ILE A 51 -5.79 12.36 3.25
N ILE A 52 -6.86 12.47 2.47
CA ILE A 52 -8.22 12.62 2.97
C ILE A 52 -8.77 11.21 3.26
N ALA A 53 -8.79 10.80 4.53
CA ALA A 53 -9.29 9.50 4.96
C ALA A 53 -10.83 9.51 5.17
N ASP A 54 -11.57 9.70 4.09
CA ASP A 54 -13.03 9.92 4.08
C ASP A 54 -13.86 8.70 3.68
N SER A 55 -13.24 7.56 3.35
CA SER A 55 -13.99 6.36 2.96
C SER A 55 -14.53 5.58 4.15
N ASN A 56 -15.47 4.68 3.87
CA ASN A 56 -15.94 3.66 4.83
C ASN A 56 -15.07 2.39 4.85
N VAL A 57 -13.97 2.35 4.09
CA VAL A 57 -13.05 1.22 4.10
C VAL A 57 -11.97 1.50 5.13
N GLU A 58 -12.11 0.82 6.26
CA GLU A 58 -11.17 0.84 7.36
C GLU A 58 -10.76 -0.59 7.74
N MET A 59 -9.51 -0.77 8.12
CA MET A 59 -9.00 -2.04 8.65
C MET A 59 -7.98 -1.77 9.74
N SER A 60 -7.98 -2.62 10.77
CA SER A 60 -6.93 -2.59 11.79
C SER A 60 -5.59 -2.99 11.18
N TRP A 61 -4.50 -2.51 11.79
CA TRP A 61 -3.16 -2.98 11.42
C TRP A 61 -3.04 -4.50 11.53
N TYR A 62 -3.67 -5.12 12.53
CA TYR A 62 -3.72 -6.57 12.66
C TYR A 62 -4.34 -7.25 11.43
N THR A 63 -5.47 -6.75 10.94
CA THR A 63 -6.10 -7.26 9.71
C THR A 63 -5.24 -6.98 8.48
N PHE A 64 -4.60 -5.81 8.42
CA PHE A 64 -3.72 -5.45 7.32
C PHE A 64 -2.48 -6.32 7.30
N ALA A 65 -1.75 -6.50 8.39
CA ALA A 65 -0.44 -7.14 8.40
C ALA A 65 -0.49 -8.66 8.68
N GLY A 66 -1.46 -9.11 9.48
CA GLY A 66 -1.56 -10.49 9.94
C GLY A 66 -0.32 -10.93 10.70
N GLU A 67 0.12 -12.16 10.46
CA GLU A 67 1.33 -12.75 11.04
C GLU A 67 2.64 -12.03 10.63
N TYR A 68 2.61 -11.26 9.54
CA TYR A 68 3.78 -10.55 9.01
C TYR A 68 3.92 -9.11 9.55
N SER A 69 3.29 -8.78 10.67
CA SER A 69 3.35 -7.44 11.28
C SER A 69 4.77 -6.91 11.43
N ASP A 70 5.67 -7.71 12.01
CA ASP A 70 7.05 -7.28 12.25
C ASP A 70 7.82 -7.08 10.95
N LEU A 71 7.50 -7.85 9.90
CA LEU A 71 8.10 -7.69 8.58
C LEU A 71 7.71 -6.37 7.94
N TYR A 72 6.41 -6.01 7.94
CA TYR A 72 5.96 -4.74 7.37
C TYR A 72 6.49 -3.54 8.17
N ASP A 73 6.52 -3.65 9.51
CA ASP A 73 7.15 -2.64 10.39
C ASP A 73 8.65 -2.47 10.05
N ALA A 74 9.38 -3.57 9.86
CA ALA A 74 10.80 -3.55 9.52
C ALA A 74 11.06 -2.97 8.12
N LEU A 75 10.24 -3.33 7.12
CA LEU A 75 10.36 -2.80 5.76
C LEU A 75 10.17 -1.28 5.73
N MET A 76 9.17 -0.74 6.42
CA MET A 76 8.97 0.70 6.47
C MET A 76 10.12 1.42 7.16
N LYS A 77 10.62 0.88 8.29
CA LYS A 77 11.79 1.41 8.99
C LYS A 77 13.04 1.39 8.13
N ALA A 78 13.31 0.27 7.46
CA ALA A 78 14.46 0.13 6.57
C ALA A 78 14.40 1.13 5.42
N TRP A 79 13.22 1.35 4.85
CA TRP A 79 13.02 2.37 3.82
C TRP A 79 13.28 3.79 4.36
N CYS A 80 12.76 4.15 5.54
CA CYS A 80 13.02 5.47 6.15
C CYS A 80 14.52 5.69 6.40
N ILE A 81 15.22 4.70 6.96
CA ILE A 81 16.68 4.76 7.17
C ILE A 81 17.40 4.98 5.84
N LYS A 82 17.03 4.25 4.79
CA LYS A 82 17.63 4.38 3.45
C LYS A 82 17.40 5.77 2.84
N MET A 83 16.27 6.41 3.15
CA MET A 83 15.95 7.77 2.71
C MET A 83 16.51 8.87 3.62
N GLY A 84 17.24 8.53 4.70
CA GLY A 84 17.75 9.51 5.65
C GLY A 84 16.66 10.16 6.51
N LEU A 85 15.53 9.46 6.70
CA LEU A 85 14.39 9.94 7.47
C LEU A 85 14.42 9.40 8.91
N PRO A 86 13.82 10.12 9.88
CA PRO A 86 13.56 9.60 11.20
C PRO A 86 12.72 8.31 11.20
N THR A 87 12.86 7.49 12.24
CA THR A 87 12.08 6.26 12.42
C THR A 87 11.14 6.33 13.63
N ASP A 88 10.72 7.53 14.01
CA ASP A 88 9.66 7.74 15.00
C ASP A 88 8.29 7.33 14.43
N GLU A 89 7.31 7.15 15.32
CA GLU A 89 5.99 6.65 14.94
C GLU A 89 5.24 7.59 13.98
N GLU A 90 5.42 8.91 14.10
CA GLU A 90 4.75 9.89 13.24
C GLU A 90 5.28 9.80 11.81
N THR A 91 6.60 9.78 11.66
CA THR A 91 7.28 9.65 10.37
C THR A 91 6.89 8.35 9.69
N LEU A 92 6.97 7.23 10.42
CA LEU A 92 6.62 5.91 9.91
C LEU A 92 5.15 5.82 9.48
N ALA A 93 4.22 6.36 10.29
CA ALA A 93 2.80 6.39 9.97
C ALA A 93 2.49 7.27 8.75
N LYS A 94 3.15 8.43 8.62
CA LYS A 94 3.02 9.32 7.45
C LYS A 94 3.44 8.59 6.18
N TYR A 95 4.65 8.07 6.13
CA TYR A 95 5.17 7.43 4.92
C TYR A 95 4.46 6.13 4.57
N PHE A 96 4.02 5.36 5.56
CA PHE A 96 3.17 4.20 5.32
C PHE A 96 1.91 4.58 4.51
N LYS A 97 1.19 5.62 4.95
CA LYS A 97 -0.03 6.07 4.27
C LYS A 97 0.26 6.61 2.86
N LEU A 98 1.33 7.39 2.70
CA LEU A 98 1.76 7.90 1.39
C LEU A 98 2.13 6.77 0.43
N HIS A 99 2.88 5.77 0.89
CA HIS A 99 3.22 4.60 0.07
C HIS A 99 1.98 3.81 -0.33
N LEU A 100 1.05 3.61 0.60
CA LEU A 100 -0.18 2.88 0.34
C LEU A 100 -1.02 3.57 -0.73
N GLU A 101 -1.28 4.87 -0.60
CA GLU A 101 -2.04 5.65 -1.59
C GLU A 101 -1.34 5.70 -2.96
N ARG A 102 -0.02 5.91 -2.98
CA ARG A 102 0.79 5.86 -4.22
C ARG A 102 0.67 4.48 -4.89
N GLY A 103 0.87 3.40 -4.13
CA GLY A 103 0.79 2.04 -4.63
C GLY A 103 -0.57 1.72 -5.24
N ILE A 104 -1.66 2.12 -4.57
CA ILE A 104 -3.02 1.95 -5.08
C ILE A 104 -3.20 2.71 -6.41
N ALA A 105 -2.65 3.92 -6.51
CA ALA A 105 -2.68 4.71 -7.74
C ALA A 105 -1.94 4.01 -8.89
N HIS A 106 -0.74 3.47 -8.66
CA HIS A 106 0.03 2.76 -9.68
C HIS A 106 -0.66 1.48 -10.14
N LEU A 107 -1.05 0.61 -9.20
CA LEU A 107 -1.70 -0.67 -9.53
C LEU A 107 -3.03 -0.47 -10.29
N SER A 108 -3.69 0.67 -10.05
CA SER A 108 -4.94 1.02 -10.72
C SER A 108 -4.76 1.89 -11.97
N GLY A 109 -3.51 2.08 -12.42
CA GLY A 109 -3.18 2.79 -13.64
C GLY A 109 -3.84 2.14 -14.87
N THR A 110 -4.15 2.98 -15.86
CA THR A 110 -4.78 2.52 -17.11
C THR A 110 -3.90 1.44 -17.76
N ASN A 111 -4.50 0.29 -18.06
CA ASN A 111 -3.83 -0.88 -18.66
C ASN A 111 -2.62 -1.45 -17.89
N PHE A 112 -2.40 -1.04 -16.63
CA PHE A 112 -1.28 -1.56 -15.83
C PHE A 112 -1.57 -2.98 -15.31
N ILE A 113 -2.61 -3.14 -14.49
CA ILE A 113 -3.18 -4.45 -14.15
C ILE A 113 -4.48 -4.63 -14.94
N LYS A 114 -4.62 -5.73 -15.68
CA LYS A 114 -5.83 -6.12 -16.43
C LYS A 114 -6.45 -7.40 -15.88
N ASN A 115 -5.62 -8.31 -15.36
CA ASN A 115 -6.04 -9.59 -14.78
C ASN A 115 -5.17 -9.97 -13.58
N LEU A 116 -5.36 -11.18 -13.05
CA LEU A 116 -4.56 -11.71 -11.94
C LEU A 116 -3.10 -12.00 -12.34
N ASP A 117 -2.87 -12.48 -13.57
CA ASP A 117 -1.54 -12.86 -14.05
C ASP A 117 -0.61 -11.64 -14.11
N ASP A 118 -1.11 -10.49 -14.56
CA ASP A 118 -0.34 -9.23 -14.55
C ASP A 118 0.16 -8.88 -13.14
N LEU A 119 -0.66 -9.11 -12.11
CA LEU A 119 -0.29 -8.84 -10.72
C LEU A 119 0.78 -9.82 -10.22
N ILE A 120 0.69 -11.09 -10.62
CA ILE A 120 1.69 -12.12 -10.27
C ILE A 120 3.03 -11.81 -10.95
N ASN A 121 3.01 -11.43 -12.23
CA ASN A 121 4.19 -11.07 -13.01
C ASN A 121 5.00 -9.94 -12.36
N LEU A 122 4.33 -8.95 -11.75
CA LEU A 122 4.98 -7.91 -10.94
C LEU A 122 5.76 -8.48 -9.75
N GLY A 123 5.23 -9.52 -9.10
CA GLY A 123 5.84 -10.12 -7.92
C GLY A 123 7.06 -10.98 -8.23
N ILE A 124 7.12 -11.58 -9.42
CA ILE A 124 8.23 -12.45 -9.85
C ILE A 124 9.29 -11.73 -10.70
N GLY A 125 9.06 -10.45 -11.05
CA GLY A 125 10.01 -9.64 -11.81
C GLY A 125 10.04 -9.96 -13.32
N GLU A 126 9.01 -10.63 -13.83
CA GLU A 126 8.83 -10.83 -15.26
C GLU A 126 8.04 -9.64 -15.82
N GLN A 127 8.75 -8.63 -16.32
CA GLN A 127 8.19 -7.52 -17.12
C GLN A 127 8.73 -7.56 -18.54
#